data_AF-A0A1L5KNK7-F1
#
_entry.id   AF-A0A1L5KNK7-F1
#
_cell.length_a   1.000
_cell.length_b   1.000
_cell.length_c   1.000
_cell.angle_alpha   90.00
_cell.angle_beta   90.00
_cell.angle_gamma   90.00
#
_symmetry.space_group_name_H-M   'P 1'
#
loop_
_entity.id
_entity.type
_entity.pdbx_description
1 polymer ?
#
loop_
_entity_poly.entity_id
_entity_poly.type
_entity_poly.pdbx_seq_one_letter_code
_entity_poly.pdbx_strand_id
1 'polypeptide(L)'
;KLPFVTDGVVVRGAKEPESRHWLPGQAEWLVAWKYQPVAQVAEVKAIQFAVGKSGKISVVASLAPVMLDDKKVQRVNIGSVRRWEEWDIAPGDQILVSLAGQGIPRIDDVVWRGAERTKPTPPENRFNSLTCYFASDVCQEQFISRLVWLGSKQVLGLDGIGEAGWRALHQTHR
;
A
#
# COMPACT_ATOMS: atom_id res chain seq x y z
N LYS A 1 -5.97 -34.05 8.53
CA LYS A 1 -6.55 -32.86 7.86
C LYS A 1 -7.52 -32.22 8.83
N LEU A 2 -7.39 -30.92 9.10
CA LEU A 2 -8.35 -30.17 9.92
C LEU A 2 -9.59 -29.82 9.07
N PRO A 3 -10.78 -29.68 9.68
CA PRO A 3 -12.00 -29.34 8.96
C PRO A 3 -12.16 -27.84 8.66
N PHE A 4 -11.10 -27.03 8.84
CA PHE A 4 -11.09 -25.58 8.62
C PHE A 4 -9.70 -25.08 8.19
N VAL A 5 -9.65 -23.85 7.66
CA VAL A 5 -8.41 -23.18 7.22
C VAL A 5 -7.67 -22.61 8.43
N THR A 6 -6.34 -22.76 8.44
CA THR A 6 -5.45 -22.16 9.46
C THR A 6 -4.31 -21.44 8.76
N ASP A 7 -3.79 -20.38 9.37
CA ASP A 7 -2.68 -19.58 8.84
C ASP A 7 -1.39 -19.73 9.67
N GLY A 8 -1.37 -20.69 10.59
CA GLY A 8 -0.26 -20.97 11.47
C GLY A 8 -0.69 -21.69 12.74
N VAL A 9 0.18 -21.65 13.74
CA VAL A 9 -0.05 -22.15 15.09
C VAL A 9 0.23 -21.07 16.12
N VAL A 10 -0.41 -21.17 17.29
CA VAL A 10 -0.12 -20.29 18.42
C VAL A 10 0.69 -21.08 19.43
N VAL A 11 1.92 -20.65 19.68
CA VAL A 11 2.81 -21.25 20.68
C VAL A 11 2.62 -20.51 21.99
N ARG A 12 2.32 -21.24 23.06
CA ARG A 12 2.12 -20.71 24.41
C ARG A 12 3.17 -21.28 25.35
N GLY A 13 3.71 -20.44 26.22
CA GLY A 13 4.53 -20.88 27.34
C GLY A 13 3.69 -21.75 28.29
N ALA A 14 4.31 -22.75 28.91
CA ALA A 14 3.62 -23.65 29.83
C ALA A 14 3.06 -22.94 31.07
N LYS A 15 3.71 -21.85 31.49
CA LYS A 15 3.27 -21.02 32.62
C LYS A 15 2.69 -19.71 32.10
N GLU A 16 1.38 -19.59 32.20
CA GLU A 16 0.61 -18.40 31.84
C GLU A 16 0.68 -17.36 32.99
N PRO A 17 0.99 -16.08 32.71
CA PRO A 17 0.96 -15.04 33.71
C PRO A 17 -0.48 -14.68 34.08
N GLU A 18 -0.66 -14.14 35.29
CA GLU A 18 -1.98 -13.68 35.74
C GLU A 18 -2.61 -12.69 34.75
N SER A 19 -3.93 -12.80 34.55
CA SER A 19 -4.69 -12.04 33.54
C SER A 19 -4.50 -10.52 33.61
N ARG A 20 -4.24 -9.96 34.80
CA ARG A 20 -3.94 -8.54 34.99
C ARG A 20 -2.68 -8.04 34.27
N HIS A 21 -1.78 -8.95 33.89
CA HIS A 21 -0.54 -8.62 33.17
C HIS A 21 -0.69 -8.78 31.65
N TRP A 22 -1.89 -9.08 31.14
CA TRP A 22 -2.12 -9.23 29.71
C TRP A 22 -2.31 -7.87 29.08
N LEU A 23 -1.30 -7.42 28.33
CA LEU A 23 -1.34 -6.17 27.60
C LEU A 23 -1.15 -6.42 26.09
N PRO A 24 -1.92 -5.76 25.22
CA PRO A 24 -1.72 -5.85 23.77
C PRO A 24 -0.27 -5.49 23.39
N GLY A 25 0.38 -6.36 22.62
CA GLY A 25 1.76 -6.16 22.17
C GLY A 25 2.86 -6.49 23.18
N GLN A 26 2.52 -6.94 24.40
CA GLN A 26 3.47 -7.30 25.46
C GLN A 26 3.32 -8.76 25.92
N ALA A 27 2.97 -9.65 25.00
CA ALA A 27 2.76 -11.07 25.30
C ALA A 27 4.04 -11.89 25.08
N GLU A 28 4.99 -11.84 26.01
CA GLU A 28 6.26 -12.59 25.91
C GLU A 28 6.08 -14.12 26.00
N TRP A 29 4.96 -14.57 26.54
CA TRP A 29 4.62 -15.98 26.74
C TRP A 29 3.75 -16.57 25.60
N LEU A 30 3.46 -15.78 24.56
CA LEU A 30 2.56 -16.15 23.48
C LEU A 30 3.08 -15.63 22.14
N VAL A 31 3.22 -16.50 21.14
CA VAL A 31 3.58 -16.08 19.78
C VAL A 31 2.70 -16.76 18.75
N ALA A 32 2.24 -15.98 17.76
CA ALA A 32 1.59 -16.51 16.57
C ALA A 32 2.67 -16.90 15.55
N TRP A 33 2.90 -18.20 15.39
CA TRP A 33 3.82 -18.72 14.39
C TRP A 33 3.07 -19.02 13.10
N LYS A 34 3.12 -18.06 12.17
CA LYS A 34 2.43 -18.14 10.88
C LYS A 34 3.14 -19.09 9.91
N TYR A 35 2.37 -19.78 9.06
CA TYR A 35 2.93 -20.52 7.93
C TYR A 35 3.64 -19.56 6.97
N GLN A 36 4.57 -20.10 6.18
CA GLN A 36 5.19 -19.31 5.13
C GLN A 36 4.12 -18.87 4.13
N PRO A 37 4.02 -17.57 3.80
CA PRO A 37 3.08 -17.10 2.79
C PRO A 37 3.31 -17.82 1.48
N VAL A 38 2.23 -18.19 0.79
CA VAL A 38 2.34 -18.66 -0.59
C VAL A 38 2.93 -17.53 -1.42
N ALA A 39 4.01 -17.84 -2.13
CA ALA A 39 4.68 -16.92 -3.03
C ALA A 39 4.61 -17.47 -4.46
N GLN A 40 4.40 -16.60 -5.43
CA GLN A 40 4.31 -16.94 -6.84
C GLN A 40 5.09 -15.93 -7.67
N VAL A 41 5.65 -16.40 -8.78
CA VAL A 41 6.34 -15.53 -9.73
C VAL A 41 5.31 -14.85 -10.63
N ALA A 42 5.43 -13.53 -10.79
CA ALA A 42 4.59 -12.74 -11.68
C ALA A 42 5.44 -11.82 -12.54
N GLU A 43 5.06 -11.68 -13.80
CA GLU A 43 5.68 -10.73 -14.74
C GLU A 43 5.17 -9.30 -14.47
N VAL A 44 6.07 -8.34 -14.41
CA VAL A 44 5.72 -6.91 -14.31
C VAL A 44 5.32 -6.40 -15.69
N LYS A 45 4.04 -6.04 -15.86
CA LYS A 45 3.52 -5.49 -17.12
C LYS A 45 3.78 -3.99 -17.27
N ALA A 46 3.66 -3.24 -16.18
CA ALA A 46 3.85 -1.80 -16.21
C ALA A 46 4.13 -1.26 -14.80
N ILE A 47 4.78 -0.10 -14.73
CA ILE A 47 4.99 0.65 -13.49
C ILE A 47 4.19 1.95 -13.57
N GLN A 48 3.39 2.23 -12.55
CA GLN A 48 2.61 3.45 -12.43
C GLN A 48 3.05 4.26 -11.21
N PHE A 49 3.00 5.58 -11.35
CA PHE A 49 3.26 6.53 -10.29
C PHE A 49 1.94 7.17 -9.85
N ALA A 50 1.67 7.13 -8.55
CA ALA A 50 0.50 7.75 -7.94
C ALA A 50 0.95 8.83 -6.96
N VAL A 51 0.40 10.03 -7.08
CA VAL A 51 0.68 11.14 -6.16
C VAL A 51 -0.37 11.13 -5.05
N GLY A 52 0.07 10.99 -3.80
CA GLY A 52 -0.83 10.94 -2.64
C GLY A 52 -1.25 12.32 -2.13
N LYS A 53 -2.14 12.31 -1.12
CA LYS A 53 -2.66 13.51 -0.43
C LYS A 53 -1.58 14.48 0.06
N SER A 54 -0.42 13.96 0.47
CA SER A 54 0.71 14.76 0.95
C SER A 54 1.71 15.15 -0.15
N GLY A 55 1.41 14.89 -1.43
CA GLY A 55 2.33 15.08 -2.55
C GLY A 55 3.40 13.99 -2.71
N LYS A 56 3.46 13.02 -1.79
CA LYS A 56 4.41 11.89 -1.89
C LYS A 56 4.04 11.01 -3.08
N ILE A 57 5.04 10.65 -3.88
CA ILE A 57 4.89 9.77 -5.04
C ILE A 57 5.07 8.31 -4.58
N SER A 58 4.03 7.50 -4.82
CA SER A 58 4.03 6.05 -4.60
C SER A 58 4.18 5.33 -5.95
N VAL A 59 4.94 4.26 -5.98
CA VAL A 59 5.13 3.40 -7.15
C VAL A 59 4.32 2.13 -7.00
N VAL A 60 3.56 1.79 -8.04
CA VAL A 60 2.74 0.57 -8.10
C VAL A 60 3.14 -0.21 -9.35
N ALA A 61 3.42 -1.50 -9.18
CA ALA A 61 3.60 -2.41 -10.31
C ALA A 61 2.26 -3.05 -10.69
N SER A 62 1.94 -3.00 -11.97
CA SER A 62 0.92 -3.85 -12.60
C SER A 62 1.56 -5.16 -13.00
N LEU A 63 0.91 -6.27 -12.65
CA LEU A 63 1.42 -7.62 -12.83
C LEU A 63 0.56 -8.40 -13.83
N ALA A 64 1.18 -9.36 -14.51
CA ALA A 64 0.43 -10.45 -15.10
C ALA A 64 -0.42 -11.12 -14.00
N PRO A 65 -1.72 -11.38 -14.24
CA PRO A 65 -2.59 -11.88 -13.18
C PRO A 65 -2.09 -13.22 -12.64
N VAL A 66 -1.83 -13.27 -11.33
CA VAL A 66 -1.37 -14.47 -10.63
C VAL A 66 -2.33 -14.83 -9.51
N MET A 67 -2.55 -16.13 -9.30
CA MET A 67 -3.34 -16.62 -8.16
C MET A 67 -2.42 -16.84 -6.97
N LEU A 68 -2.69 -16.14 -5.87
CA LEU A 68 -2.03 -16.30 -4.58
C LEU A 68 -3.11 -16.70 -3.57
N ASP A 69 -3.04 -17.94 -3.07
CA ASP A 69 -4.13 -18.58 -2.34
C ASP A 69 -5.47 -18.49 -3.09
N ASP A 70 -6.46 -17.82 -2.51
CA ASP A 70 -7.80 -17.59 -3.04
C ASP A 70 -7.94 -16.23 -3.75
N LYS A 71 -6.86 -15.47 -3.89
CA LYS A 71 -6.86 -14.11 -4.43
C LYS A 71 -6.17 -14.02 -5.79
N LYS A 72 -6.82 -13.34 -6.73
CA LYS A 72 -6.22 -12.94 -8.01
C LYS A 72 -5.50 -11.61 -7.84
N VAL A 73 -4.18 -11.63 -7.88
CA VAL A 73 -3.33 -10.44 -7.72
C VAL A 73 -2.90 -9.93 -9.10
N GLN A 74 -3.14 -8.64 -9.33
CA GLN A 74 -2.76 -7.94 -10.57
C GLN A 74 -1.95 -6.67 -10.31
N ARG A 75 -1.84 -6.25 -9.04
CA ARG A 75 -1.17 -5.03 -8.64
C ARG A 75 -0.45 -5.24 -7.32
N VAL A 76 0.74 -4.67 -7.19
CA VAL A 76 1.52 -4.67 -5.96
C VAL A 76 2.12 -3.29 -5.72
N ASN A 77 2.05 -2.80 -4.48
CA ASN A 77 2.64 -1.52 -4.12
C ASN A 77 4.14 -1.73 -3.82
N ILE A 78 5.00 -0.99 -4.50
CA ILE A 78 6.46 -1.04 -4.29
C ILE A 78 6.87 -0.10 -3.15
N GLY A 79 6.14 1.00 -2.97
CA GLY A 79 6.40 2.03 -1.98
C GLY A 79 6.84 3.34 -2.62
N SER A 80 7.91 3.95 -2.14
CA SER A 80 8.45 5.22 -2.66
C SER A 80 9.23 5.02 -3.97
N VAL A 81 9.45 6.12 -4.71
CA VAL A 81 10.33 6.14 -5.89
C VAL A 81 11.73 5.62 -5.55
N ARG A 82 12.31 6.08 -4.43
CA ARG A 82 13.60 5.59 -3.92
C ARG A 82 13.59 4.07 -3.72
N ARG A 83 12.55 3.52 -3.09
CA ARG A 83 12.45 2.07 -2.87
C ARG A 83 12.36 1.31 -4.19
N TRP A 84 11.63 1.84 -5.17
CA TRP A 84 11.59 1.27 -6.52
C TRP A 84 12.95 1.30 -7.23
N GLU A 85 13.72 2.38 -7.07
CA GLU A 85 15.09 2.47 -7.58
C GLU A 85 16.02 1.45 -6.90
N GLU A 86 15.89 1.26 -5.58
CA GLU A 86 16.63 0.24 -4.81
C GLU A 86 16.29 -1.19 -5.26
N TRP A 87 15.00 -1.46 -5.52
CA TRP A 87 14.55 -2.74 -6.07
C TRP A 87 14.99 -2.96 -7.52
N ASP A 88 15.30 -1.88 -8.24
CA ASP A 88 15.69 -1.92 -9.65
C ASP A 88 14.71 -2.78 -10.47
N ILE A 89 13.42 -2.43 -10.50
CA ILE A 89 12.37 -3.17 -11.23
C ILE A 89 11.99 -2.41 -12.51
N ALA A 90 11.90 -3.12 -13.62
CA ALA A 90 11.41 -2.62 -14.91
C ALA A 90 10.23 -3.48 -15.43
N PRO A 91 9.38 -2.94 -16.32
CA PRO A 91 8.47 -3.77 -17.09
C PRO A 91 9.22 -4.89 -17.83
N GLY A 92 8.65 -6.10 -17.81
CA GLY A 92 9.28 -7.31 -18.35
C GLY A 92 10.07 -8.13 -17.32
N ASP A 93 10.38 -7.58 -16.14
CA ASP A 93 11.02 -8.34 -15.06
C ASP A 93 10.02 -9.35 -14.44
N GLN A 94 10.54 -10.46 -13.91
CA GLN A 94 9.76 -11.41 -13.12
C GLN A 94 10.08 -11.25 -11.65
N ILE A 95 9.04 -11.05 -10.84
CA ILE A 95 9.16 -10.81 -9.40
C ILE A 95 8.45 -11.90 -8.61
N LEU A 96 9.00 -12.23 -7.44
CA LEU A 96 8.36 -13.10 -6.47
C LEU A 96 7.41 -12.26 -5.62
N VAL A 97 6.13 -12.63 -5.62
CA VAL A 97 5.08 -11.92 -4.90
C VAL A 97 4.41 -12.85 -3.91
N SER A 98 4.18 -12.38 -2.69
CA SER A 98 3.41 -13.08 -1.67
C SER A 98 2.37 -12.18 -1.02
N LEU A 99 1.51 -12.78 -0.21
CA LEU A 99 0.52 -12.08 0.59
C LEU A 99 1.04 -11.87 2.01
N ALA A 100 1.21 -10.61 2.41
CA ALA A 100 1.52 -10.24 3.78
C ALA A 100 0.24 -10.19 4.63
N GLY A 101 0.27 -10.85 5.80
CA GLY A 101 -0.81 -10.78 6.80
C GLY A 101 -2.20 -11.08 6.21
N GLN A 102 -3.11 -10.09 6.27
CA GLN A 102 -4.51 -10.19 5.82
C GLN A 102 -4.71 -10.19 4.29
N GLY A 103 -3.66 -10.48 3.52
CA GLY A 103 -3.73 -10.59 2.06
C GLY A 103 -3.33 -9.34 1.30
N ILE A 104 -2.37 -8.57 1.82
CA ILE A 104 -1.78 -7.43 1.11
C ILE A 104 -0.64 -7.95 0.23
N PRO A 105 -0.68 -7.81 -1.11
CA PRO A 105 0.41 -8.22 -1.97
C PRO A 105 1.71 -7.47 -1.62
N ARG A 106 2.83 -8.19 -1.55
CA ARG A 106 4.18 -7.65 -1.36
C ARG A 106 5.16 -8.31 -2.31
N ILE A 107 6.22 -7.58 -2.64
CA ILE A 107 7.36 -8.08 -3.41
C ILE A 107 8.36 -8.69 -2.42
N ASP A 108 8.72 -9.95 -2.63
CA ASP A 108 9.71 -10.66 -1.84
C ASP A 108 11.09 -10.66 -2.52
N ASP A 109 11.14 -10.81 -3.85
CA ASP A 109 12.40 -10.80 -4.61
C ASP A 109 12.20 -10.48 -6.11
N VAL A 110 13.30 -10.17 -6.81
CA VAL A 110 13.36 -10.07 -8.28
C VAL A 110 14.06 -11.31 -8.83
N VAL A 111 13.28 -12.23 -9.38
CA VAL A 111 13.74 -13.57 -9.80
C VAL A 111 14.44 -13.53 -11.15
N TRP A 112 13.98 -12.66 -12.05
CA TRP A 112 14.55 -12.53 -13.39
C TRP A 112 14.44 -11.10 -13.88
N ARG A 113 15.49 -10.60 -14.53
CA ARG A 113 15.50 -9.29 -15.17
C ARG A 113 15.41 -9.45 -16.69
N GLY A 114 14.50 -8.72 -17.32
CA GLY A 114 14.35 -8.71 -18.78
C GLY A 114 15.62 -8.21 -19.48
N ALA A 115 15.85 -8.64 -20.72
CA ALA A 115 17.00 -8.19 -21.51
C ALA A 115 16.87 -6.72 -21.93
N GLU A 116 15.67 -6.29 -22.33
CA GLU A 116 15.34 -4.90 -22.65
C GLU A 116 14.61 -4.26 -21.47
N ARG A 117 15.25 -3.28 -20.82
CA ARG A 117 14.74 -2.65 -19.59
C ARG A 117 14.46 -1.17 -19.82
N THR A 118 13.30 -0.87 -20.37
CA THR A 118 12.82 0.52 -20.51
C THR A 118 12.07 0.92 -19.23
N LYS A 119 12.75 1.65 -18.35
CA LYS A 119 12.14 2.16 -17.12
C LYS A 119 11.35 3.45 -17.39
N PRO A 120 10.13 3.59 -16.86
CA PRO A 120 9.41 4.84 -16.96
C PRO A 120 10.03 5.90 -16.05
N THR A 121 9.98 7.16 -16.47
CA THR A 121 10.47 8.28 -15.67
C THR A 121 9.46 8.64 -14.58
N PRO A 122 9.87 8.70 -13.31
CA PRO A 122 8.98 9.18 -12.25
C PRO A 122 8.60 10.65 -12.51
N PRO A 123 7.37 11.07 -12.15
CA PRO A 123 6.98 12.47 -12.28
C PRO A 123 7.88 13.33 -11.39
N GLU A 124 8.16 14.56 -11.84
CA GLU A 124 8.95 15.50 -11.04
C GLU A 124 8.30 15.75 -9.68
N ASN A 125 9.13 15.84 -8.64
CA ASN A 125 8.67 16.13 -7.28
C ASN A 125 8.33 17.61 -7.10
N ARG A 126 7.31 18.08 -7.83
CA ARG A 126 6.81 19.47 -7.76
C ARG A 126 5.80 19.68 -6.64
N PHE A 127 5.41 18.61 -5.95
CA PHE A 127 4.36 18.64 -4.92
C PHE A 127 4.95 18.81 -3.53
N ASN A 128 4.76 19.99 -2.95
CA ASN A 128 5.13 20.30 -1.58
C ASN A 128 4.00 21.02 -0.83
N SER A 129 4.24 21.37 0.43
CA SER A 129 3.28 22.04 1.31
C SER A 129 2.76 23.37 0.76
N LEU A 130 3.46 24.00 -0.20
CA LEU A 130 3.13 25.28 -0.83
C LEU A 130 2.57 25.15 -2.27
N THR A 131 2.23 23.94 -2.73
CA THR A 131 1.67 23.71 -4.08
C THR A 131 0.25 23.16 -4.06
N CYS A 132 -0.46 23.12 -5.19
CA CYS A 132 -1.81 22.52 -5.30
C CYS A 132 -2.90 23.23 -4.48
N TYR A 133 -2.88 24.56 -4.43
CA TYR A 133 -3.96 25.37 -3.83
C TYR A 133 -5.14 25.64 -4.76
N PHE A 134 -5.01 25.27 -6.04
CA PHE A 134 -6.04 25.45 -7.06
C PHE A 134 -6.46 24.10 -7.62
N ALA A 135 -7.72 23.99 -8.02
CA ALA A 135 -8.25 22.80 -8.66
C ALA A 135 -7.55 22.57 -10.02
N SER A 136 -6.87 21.43 -10.15
CA SER A 136 -6.30 20.97 -11.42
C SER A 136 -6.28 19.44 -11.42
N ASP A 137 -6.23 18.82 -12.60
CA ASP A 137 -6.15 17.35 -12.73
C ASP A 137 -4.95 16.76 -11.99
N VAL A 138 -3.82 17.46 -12.07
CA VAL A 138 -2.55 17.01 -11.50
C VAL A 138 -2.53 17.11 -9.97
N CYS A 139 -3.30 18.04 -9.40
CA CYS A 139 -3.30 18.37 -7.97
C CYS A 139 -4.54 17.89 -7.21
N GLN A 140 -5.42 17.12 -7.84
CA GLN A 140 -6.75 16.83 -7.31
C GLN A 140 -6.72 16.26 -5.89
N GLU A 141 -5.87 15.27 -5.62
CA GLU A 141 -5.79 14.64 -4.29
C GLU A 141 -5.29 15.60 -3.20
N GLN A 142 -4.30 16.44 -3.51
CA GLN A 142 -3.77 17.44 -2.58
C GLN A 142 -4.76 18.59 -2.37
N PHE A 143 -5.42 19.04 -3.43
CA PHE A 143 -6.41 20.11 -3.36
C PHE A 143 -7.58 19.71 -2.44
N ILE A 144 -8.13 18.51 -2.62
CA ILE A 144 -9.15 17.96 -1.73
C ILE A 144 -8.62 17.82 -0.29
N SER A 145 -7.40 17.32 -0.11
CA SER A 145 -6.80 17.21 1.22
C SER A 145 -6.65 18.56 1.93
N ARG A 146 -6.38 19.64 1.18
CA ARG A 146 -6.31 21.00 1.73
C ARG A 146 -7.68 21.53 2.12
N LEU A 147 -8.71 21.28 1.31
CA LEU A 147 -10.09 21.65 1.65
C LEU A 147 -10.58 20.93 2.91
N VAL A 148 -10.27 19.64 3.05
CA VAL A 148 -10.58 18.86 4.26
C VAL A 148 -9.90 19.47 5.48
N TRP A 149 -8.62 19.84 5.38
CA TRP A 149 -7.91 20.49 6.47
C TRP A 149 -8.48 21.88 6.79
N LEU A 150 -8.77 22.69 5.77
CA LEU A 150 -9.36 24.03 5.91
C LEU A 150 -10.74 23.96 6.60
N GLY A 151 -11.55 22.95 6.29
CA GLY A 151 -12.86 22.72 6.91
C GLY A 151 -12.79 22.14 8.33
N SER A 152 -11.62 21.71 8.80
CA SER A 152 -11.48 21.11 10.13
C SER A 152 -11.86 22.08 11.27
N LYS A 153 -12.22 21.52 12.43
CA LYS A 153 -12.59 22.28 13.63
C LYS A 153 -11.50 23.26 14.09
N GLN A 154 -10.23 22.96 13.81
CA GLN A 154 -9.09 23.78 14.20
C GLN A 154 -8.88 25.00 13.29
N VAL A 155 -9.53 25.05 12.11
CA VAL A 155 -9.30 26.10 11.11
C VAL A 155 -10.56 26.92 10.86
N LEU A 156 -11.49 26.46 10.00
CA LEU A 156 -12.75 27.18 9.75
C LEU A 156 -13.97 26.58 10.49
N GLY A 157 -13.87 25.36 11.02
CA GLY A 157 -14.97 24.72 11.73
C GLY A 157 -16.22 24.49 10.86
N LEU A 158 -16.02 24.02 9.62
CA LEU A 158 -17.13 23.71 8.72
C LEU A 158 -17.72 22.34 9.08
N ASP A 159 -18.76 22.36 9.91
CA ASP A 159 -19.45 21.14 10.31
C ASP A 159 -20.22 20.51 9.12
N GLY A 160 -20.21 19.19 9.05
CA GLY A 160 -20.97 18.43 8.04
C GLY A 160 -20.28 18.24 6.69
N ILE A 161 -19.10 18.85 6.44
CA ILE A 161 -18.35 18.67 5.20
C ILE A 161 -17.05 17.87 5.41
N GLY A 162 -17.09 16.60 5.00
CA GLY A 162 -15.93 15.71 4.96
C GLY A 162 -15.30 15.59 3.58
N GLU A 163 -14.33 14.69 3.43
CA GLU A 163 -13.66 14.42 2.14
C GLU A 163 -14.65 14.09 1.01
N ALA A 164 -15.65 13.25 1.30
CA ALA A 164 -16.69 12.89 0.33
C ALA A 164 -17.50 14.11 -0.14
N GLY A 165 -17.84 15.02 0.78
CA GLY A 165 -18.56 16.26 0.46
C GLY A 165 -17.73 17.18 -0.43
N TRP A 166 -16.45 17.38 -0.11
CA TRP A 166 -15.54 18.17 -0.94
C TRP A 166 -15.33 17.55 -2.33
N ARG A 167 -15.22 16.22 -2.43
CA ARG A 167 -15.12 15.53 -3.73
C ARG A 167 -16.38 15.70 -4.56
N ALA A 168 -17.56 15.58 -3.95
CA ALA A 168 -18.83 15.80 -4.65
C ALA A 168 -18.93 17.23 -5.19
N LEU A 169 -18.62 18.25 -4.36
CA LEU A 169 -18.62 19.65 -4.81
C LEU A 169 -17.60 19.90 -5.94
N HIS A 170 -16.39 19.37 -5.81
CA HIS A 170 -15.35 19.49 -6.84
C HIS A 170 -15.74 18.80 -8.16
N GLN A 171 -16.49 17.71 -8.12
CA GLN A 171 -16.99 17.03 -9.32
C GLN A 171 -18.14 17.81 -9.98
N THR A 172 -19.04 18.40 -9.19
CA THR A 172 -20.20 19.14 -9.69
C THR A 172 -19.83 20.49 -10.30
N HIS A 173 -18.81 21.17 -9.77
CA HIS A 173 -18.43 22.52 -10.18
C HIS A 173 -17.11 22.57 -10.98
N ARG A 174 -16.77 21.47 -11.64
CA ARG A 174 -15.59 21.38 -12.49
C ARG A 174 -15.85 21.83 -13.92
#